data_AF-A0A7W0VDG6-F1
#
_entry.id   AF-A0A7W0VDG6-F1
#
_cell.length_a   1.000
_cell.length_b   1.000
_cell.length_c   1.000
_cell.angle_alpha   90.00
_cell.angle_beta   90.00
_cell.angle_gamma   90.00
#
_symmetry.space_group_name_H-M   'P 1'
#
loop_
_entity.id
_entity.type
_entity.pdbx_description
1 polymer ?
#
loop_
_entity_poly.entity_id
_entity_poly.type
_entity_poly.pdbx_seq_one_letter_code
_entity_poly.pdbx_strand_id
1 'polypeptide(L)'
;ADGDDAFHRFVSILGRSASTPMGVGDPRARSEDGWRSLFAGWGPIAFERWALDLGGTFDEVWAFVGASYQVPRGAVAAIRDELRAATTSISDAEGRIPCTAVTWLARVRR
;
A
#
# COMPACT_ATOMS: atom_id res chain seq x y z
N ALA A 1 -2.23 7.09 -4.77
CA ALA A 1 -2.05 7.86 -3.53
C ALA A 1 -0.72 8.56 -3.69
N ASP A 2 -0.74 9.88 -3.66
CA ASP A 2 0.46 10.68 -3.73
C ASP A 2 0.96 10.84 -2.30
N GLY A 3 1.81 9.91 -1.87
CA GLY A 3 2.40 9.91 -0.53
C GLY A 3 3.75 9.23 -0.56
N ASP A 4 4.73 9.81 0.10
CA ASP A 4 6.02 9.19 0.36
C ASP A 4 6.02 8.63 1.79
N ASP A 5 5.36 7.49 1.97
CA ASP A 5 5.20 6.82 3.26
C ASP A 5 5.73 5.37 3.21
N ALA A 6 5.66 4.66 4.33
CA ALA A 6 6.19 3.29 4.38
C ALA A 6 5.50 2.31 3.43
N PHE A 7 4.22 2.47 3.13
CA PHE A 7 3.50 1.61 2.18
C PHE A 7 4.06 1.79 0.76
N HIS A 8 4.25 3.04 0.33
CA HIS A 8 4.79 3.34 -1.00
C HIS A 8 6.25 2.89 -1.14
N ARG A 9 7.06 3.10 -0.09
CA ARG A 9 8.45 2.62 -0.05
C ARG A 9 8.51 1.09 -0.10
N PHE A 10 7.67 0.39 0.66
CA PHE A 10 7.58 -1.08 0.63
C PHE A 10 7.21 -1.62 -0.75
N VAL A 11 6.14 -1.10 -1.37
CA VAL A 11 5.72 -1.52 -2.72
C VAL A 11 6.83 -1.28 -3.76
N SER A 12 7.54 -0.16 -3.66
CA SER A 12 8.68 0.17 -4.53
C SER A 12 9.84 -0.82 -4.37
N ILE A 13 10.22 -1.14 -3.13
CA ILE A 13 11.26 -2.15 -2.82
C ILE A 13 10.85 -3.51 -3.39
N LEU A 14 9.63 -3.94 -3.07
CA LEU A 14 9.08 -5.22 -3.49
C LEU A 14 9.05 -5.38 -5.02
N GLY A 15 8.69 -4.31 -5.74
CA GLY A 15 8.71 -4.27 -7.20
C GLY A 15 10.09 -4.42 -7.82
N ARG A 16 11.16 -3.99 -7.13
CA ARG A 16 12.56 -4.17 -7.58
C ARG A 16 13.11 -5.56 -7.23
N SER A 17 12.68 -6.13 -6.12
CA SER A 17 13.19 -7.43 -5.62
C SER A 17 12.54 -8.65 -6.30
N ALA A 18 11.41 -8.48 -6.98
CA ALA A 18 10.71 -9.59 -7.60
C ALA A 18 11.33 -9.98 -8.96
N SER A 19 11.69 -11.25 -9.12
CA SER A 19 12.20 -11.80 -10.39
C SER A 19 11.11 -11.95 -11.47
N THR A 20 9.84 -11.90 -11.05
CA THR A 20 8.65 -11.84 -11.91
C THR A 20 7.88 -10.58 -11.51
N PRO A 21 7.31 -9.79 -12.44
CA PRO A 21 6.48 -8.65 -12.07
C PRO A 21 5.35 -9.14 -11.16
N MET A 22 5.45 -8.86 -9.86
CA MET A 22 4.31 -9.08 -8.99
C MET A 22 3.28 -8.06 -9.43
N GLY A 23 2.15 -8.53 -9.97
CA GLY A 23 1.04 -7.66 -10.31
C GLY A 23 0.54 -7.01 -9.02
N VAL A 24 1.08 -5.83 -8.67
CA VAL A 24 0.67 -5.03 -7.52
C VAL A 24 -0.68 -4.39 -7.84
N GLY A 25 -1.71 -5.22 -7.95
CA GLY A 25 -3.06 -4.86 -8.34
C GLY A 25 -3.20 -4.31 -9.76
N ASP A 26 -4.43 -3.89 -10.08
CA ASP A 26 -4.74 -3.15 -11.30
C ASP A 26 -4.43 -1.66 -11.07
N PRO A 27 -3.62 -0.99 -11.93
CA PRO A 27 -3.32 0.43 -11.79
C PRO A 27 -4.55 1.34 -11.74
N ARG A 28 -5.67 0.94 -12.36
CA ARG A 28 -6.94 1.68 -12.34
C ARG A 28 -7.55 1.73 -10.94
N ALA A 29 -7.23 0.78 -10.06
CA ALA A 29 -7.73 0.77 -8.68
C ALA A 29 -7.14 1.89 -7.79
N ARG A 30 -6.26 2.74 -8.33
CA ARG A 30 -5.59 3.82 -7.59
C ARG A 30 -6.40 5.13 -7.53
N SER A 31 -7.44 5.27 -8.35
CA SER A 31 -8.27 6.48 -8.43
C SER A 31 -9.74 6.13 -8.54
N GLU A 32 -10.61 7.07 -8.18
CA GLU A 32 -12.06 6.91 -8.35
C GLU A 32 -12.42 6.70 -9.82
N ASP A 33 -11.84 7.47 -10.74
CA ASP A 33 -12.10 7.36 -12.17
C ASP A 33 -11.71 5.98 -12.71
N GLY A 34 -10.61 5.42 -12.23
CA GLY A 34 -10.20 4.07 -12.62
C GLY A 34 -11.15 3.01 -12.05
N TRP A 35 -11.65 3.18 -10.82
CA TRP A 35 -12.72 2.34 -10.30
C TRP A 35 -14.02 2.48 -11.10
N ARG A 36 -14.41 3.69 -11.51
CA ARG A 36 -15.57 3.91 -12.38
C ARG A 36 -15.43 3.19 -13.72
N SER A 37 -14.22 3.20 -14.29
CA SER A 37 -13.90 2.42 -15.50
C SER A 37 -14.01 0.91 -15.26
N LEU A 38 -13.52 0.40 -14.12
CA LEU A 38 -13.60 -1.02 -13.76
C LEU A 38 -15.04 -1.50 -13.54
N PHE A 39 -15.90 -0.65 -12.99
CA PHE A 39 -17.32 -0.94 -12.77
C PHE A 39 -18.22 -0.50 -13.94
N ALA A 40 -17.66 -0.26 -15.13
CA ALA A 40 -18.45 0.09 -16.30
C ALA A 40 -19.50 -1.00 -16.60
N GLY A 41 -20.75 -0.58 -16.84
CA GLY A 41 -21.89 -1.49 -17.04
C GLY A 41 -22.58 -1.94 -15.75
N TRP A 42 -22.05 -1.58 -14.58
CA TRP A 42 -22.78 -1.70 -13.32
C TRP A 42 -23.77 -0.53 -13.21
N GLY A 43 -24.80 -0.68 -12.38
CA GLY A 43 -25.72 0.41 -12.05
C GLY A 43 -25.02 1.61 -11.39
N PRO A 44 -25.74 2.67 -11.01
CA PRO A 44 -25.13 3.86 -10.41
C PRO A 44 -24.35 3.50 -9.13
N ILE A 45 -23.02 3.64 -9.17
CA ILE A 45 -22.12 3.36 -8.05
C ILE A 45 -21.81 4.65 -7.27
N ALA A 46 -22.01 4.60 -5.96
CA ALA A 46 -21.46 5.58 -5.03
C ALA A 46 -20.08 5.08 -4.54
N PHE A 47 -19.08 5.96 -4.60
CA PHE A 47 -17.75 5.69 -4.08
C PHE A 47 -17.52 6.53 -2.83
N GLU A 48 -16.93 5.91 -1.82
CA GLU A 48 -16.47 6.56 -0.60
C GLU A 48 -14.99 6.24 -0.42
N ARG A 49 -14.17 7.28 -0.27
CA ARG A 49 -12.72 7.14 -0.10
C ARG A 49 -12.39 7.08 1.38
N TRP A 50 -11.69 6.03 1.81
CA TRP A 50 -11.16 5.91 3.16
C TRP A 50 -9.64 5.97 3.14
N ALA A 51 -9.07 6.81 4.01
CA ALA A 51 -7.65 6.82 4.31
C ALA A 51 -7.48 6.21 5.70
N LEU A 52 -6.82 5.06 5.76
CA LEU A 52 -6.52 4.35 6.99
C LEU A 52 -5.10 4.74 7.42
N ASP A 53 -4.97 5.39 8.59
CA ASP A 53 -3.67 5.56 9.23
C ASP A 53 -3.26 4.23 9.86
N LEU A 54 -2.20 3.66 9.30
CA LEU A 54 -1.55 2.43 9.71
C LEU A 54 -0.11 2.71 10.17
N GLY A 55 0.20 3.98 10.43
CA GLY A 55 1.48 4.39 10.97
C GLY A 55 1.69 3.82 12.36
N GLY A 56 2.96 3.69 12.74
CA GLY A 56 3.36 3.07 13.99
C GLY A 56 4.86 2.96 14.09
N THR A 57 5.32 2.19 15.07
CA THR A 57 6.70 1.73 15.12
C THR A 57 7.05 0.92 13.86
N PHE A 58 8.34 0.79 13.56
CA PHE A 58 8.77 0.00 12.41
C PHE A 58 8.23 -1.44 12.44
N ASP A 59 8.19 -2.07 13.61
CA ASP A 59 7.75 -3.47 13.70
C ASP A 59 6.24 -3.62 13.49
N GLU A 60 5.42 -2.65 13.92
CA GLU A 60 3.98 -2.61 13.63
C GLU A 60 3.71 -2.39 12.13
N VAL A 61 4.40 -1.42 11.52
CA VAL A 61 4.30 -1.15 10.08
C VAL A 61 4.74 -2.38 9.28
N TRP A 62 5.85 -3.01 9.67
CA TRP A 62 6.37 -4.23 9.05
C TRP A 62 5.38 -5.39 9.15
N ALA A 63 4.76 -5.59 10.31
CA ALA A 63 3.76 -6.63 10.51
C ALA A 63 2.57 -6.45 9.55
N PHE A 64 2.14 -5.21 9.32
CA PHE A 64 1.07 -4.90 8.37
C PHE A 64 1.49 -5.11 6.90
N VAL A 65 2.56 -4.46 6.43
CA VAL A 65 2.93 -4.52 5.00
C VAL A 65 3.45 -5.90 4.60
N GLY A 66 4.16 -6.59 5.50
CA GLY A 66 4.65 -7.95 5.28
C GLY A 66 3.54 -9.00 5.24
N ALA A 67 2.39 -8.74 5.87
CA ALA A 67 1.19 -9.58 5.76
C ALA A 67 0.36 -9.27 4.50
N SER A 68 0.50 -8.08 3.93
CA SER A 68 -0.33 -7.62 2.80
C SER A 68 0.11 -8.18 1.44
N TYR A 69 1.38 -8.56 1.31
CA TYR A 69 1.94 -9.07 0.06
C TYR A 69 2.76 -10.34 0.29
N GLN A 70 2.77 -11.22 -0.71
CA GLN A 70 3.63 -12.39 -0.69
C GLN A 70 5.08 -11.98 -0.92
N VAL A 71 5.85 -11.87 0.17
CA VAL A 71 7.30 -11.66 0.09
C VAL A 71 8.00 -13.02 -0.10
N PRO A 72 8.88 -13.19 -1.09
CA PRO A 72 9.66 -14.42 -1.25
C PRO A 72 10.45 -14.73 0.03
N ARG A 73 10.35 -15.96 0.56
CA ARG A 73 10.95 -16.32 1.86
C ARG A 73 12.44 -15.96 1.98
N GLY A 74 13.21 -16.14 0.91
CA GLY A 74 14.64 -15.81 0.87
C GLY A 74 14.96 -14.31 0.83
N ALA A 75 13.98 -13.45 0.55
CA ALA A 75 14.14 -12.01 0.45
C ALA A 75 13.59 -11.24 1.66
N VAL A 76 12.90 -11.92 2.60
CA VAL A 76 12.22 -11.28 3.74
C VAL A 76 13.15 -10.41 4.57
N ALA A 77 14.32 -10.93 4.96
CA ALA A 77 15.28 -10.18 5.77
C ALA A 77 15.83 -8.96 5.01
N ALA A 78 16.25 -9.15 3.75
CA ALA A 78 16.77 -8.07 2.92
C ALA A 78 15.74 -6.95 2.70
N ILE A 79 14.50 -7.29 2.39
CA ILE A 79 13.42 -6.32 2.19
C ILE A 79 13.07 -5.60 3.50
N ARG A 80 13.08 -6.29 4.65
CA ARG A 80 12.86 -5.68 5.95
C ARG A 80 13.95 -4.66 6.27
N ASP A 81 15.22 -5.01 6.06
CA ASP A 81 16.34 -4.12 6.35
C ASP A 81 16.36 -2.90 5.41
N GLU A 82 16.09 -3.12 4.12
CA GLU A 82 15.96 -2.04 3.14
C GLU A 82 14.80 -1.10 3.50
N LEU A 83 13.65 -1.65 3.91
CA LEU A 83 12.51 -0.83 4.37
C LEU A 83 12.85 -0.04 5.63
N ARG A 84 13.60 -0.63 6.58
CA ARG A 84 14.04 0.05 7.80
C ARG A 84 14.93 1.25 7.48
N ALA A 85 15.93 1.04 6.62
CA ALA A 85 16.80 2.10 6.17
C ALA A 85 16.02 3.18 5.42
N ALA A 86 15.12 2.78 4.52
CA ALA A 86 14.27 3.70 3.79
C ALA A 86 13.41 4.52 4.76
N THR A 87 12.75 3.93 5.75
CA THR A 87 11.80 4.64 6.62
C THR A 87 12.44 5.52 7.70
N THR A 88 13.75 5.41 7.94
CA THR A 88 14.45 6.18 8.98
C THR A 88 14.30 7.70 8.77
N SER A 89 14.34 8.17 7.52
CA SER A 89 14.27 9.62 7.22
C SER A 89 12.87 10.22 7.39
N ILE A 90 11.83 9.40 7.50
CA ILE A 90 10.42 9.83 7.62
C ILE A 90 9.82 9.50 8.98
N SER A 91 10.62 8.92 9.89
CA SER A 91 10.23 8.72 11.28
C SER A 91 10.16 10.06 12.00
N ASP A 92 9.14 10.26 12.83
CA ASP A 92 9.09 11.39 13.74
C ASP A 92 10.01 11.23 14.96
N ALA A 93 10.01 12.23 15.85
CA ALA A 93 10.85 12.26 17.05
C ALA A 93 10.53 11.12 18.04
N GLU A 94 9.30 10.61 17.98
CA GLU A 94 8.79 9.51 18.80
C GLU A 94 9.05 8.13 18.17
N GLY A 95 9.66 8.08 16.98
CA GLY A 95 9.96 6.83 16.28
C GLY A 95 8.79 6.24 15.49
N ARG A 96 7.70 7.01 15.30
CA ARG A 96 6.55 6.60 14.51
C ARG A 96 6.81 6.91 13.03
N ILE A 97 6.57 5.90 12.21
CA ILE A 97 6.70 5.94 10.75
C ILE A 97 5.31 6.12 10.16
N PRO A 98 5.10 7.11 9.26
CA PRO A 98 3.84 7.27 8.57
C PRO A 98 3.60 6.10 7.61
N CYS A 99 2.38 5.57 7.62
CA CYS A 99 1.94 4.53 6.70
C CYS A 99 0.44 4.69 6.47
N THR A 100 0.02 5.03 5.25
CA THR A 100 -1.39 5.22 4.91
C THR A 100 -1.81 4.23 3.84
N ALA A 101 -2.87 3.47 4.11
CA ALA A 101 -3.56 2.69 3.09
C ALA A 101 -4.81 3.45 2.64
N VAL A 102 -4.94 3.67 1.33
CA VAL A 102 -6.16 4.25 0.74
C VAL A 102 -7.00 3.12 0.19
N THR A 103 -8.26 3.06 0.61
CA THR A 103 -9.26 2.13 0.09
C THR A 103 -10.49 2.87 -0.41
N TRP A 104 -11.20 2.24 -1.33
CA TRP A 104 -12.44 2.74 -1.91
C TRP A 104 -13.57 1.77 -1.57
N LEU A 105 -14.60 2.28 -0.92
CA LEU A 105 -15.83 1.55 -0.70
C LEU A 105 -16.83 1.89 -1.81
N ALA A 106 -17.08 0.92 -2.67
CA ALA A 106 -18.03 1.02 -3.77
C ALA A 106 -19.38 0.40 -3.36
N ARG A 107 -20.49 1.15 -3.53
CA ARG A 107 -21.84 0.67 -3.24
C ARG A 107 -22.75 0.93 -4.45
N VAL A 108 -23.47 -0.09 -4.91
CA VAL A 108 -24.55 0.08 -5.90
C VAL A 108 -25.71 0.81 -5.23
N ARG A 109 -26.17 1.92 -5.81
CA ARG A 109 -27.40 2.58 -5.37
C ARG A 109 -28.57 1.84 -6.02
N ARG A 110 -29.46 1.30 -5.19
CA ARG A 110 -30.75 0.78 -5.62
C ARG A 110 -31.74 1.91 -5.84
#